data_AF-H9MF73-F1
#
_entry.id   AF-H9MF73-F1
#
_cell.length_a   1.000
_cell.length_b   1.000
_cell.length_c   1.000
_cell.angle_alpha   90.00
_cell.angle_beta   90.00
_cell.angle_gamma   90.00
#
_symmetry.space_group_name_H-M   'P 1'
#
loop_
_entity.id
_entity.type
_entity.pdbx_description
1 polymer ?
#
loop_
_entity_poly.entity_id
_entity_poly.type
_entity_poly.pdbx_seq_one_letter_code
_entity_poly.pdbx_strand_id
1 'polypeptide(L)'
;DDTMKEPAVLPTRVPTLLLNGSEGIAVGMATKIPPHNLAELLDAILHLIDNPSADANELMDFVQGPDFPTGGTIFGRRGIIDAYNTGRGRVKIRAKHHIETRAKKEIIVIDELPYQVNKARLIEQIAELAKDKQIEGISEVRDESDREGIRLVIELKKDAMAEIVLNNLYKSTPMETTFGIILLAVHNKEPKIFNLPEILNIFLSHRKTVIIRRTIFDLEKAKARAHI
;
A
#
# COMPACT_ATOMS: atom_id res chain seq x y z
N ASP A 1 19.85 -28.15 -3.98
CA ASP A 1 20.46 -29.51 -4.01
C ASP A 1 21.00 -29.86 -5.41
N ASP A 2 21.22 -28.88 -6.30
CA ASP A 2 21.74 -29.03 -7.67
C ASP A 2 21.03 -30.06 -8.58
N THR A 3 19.86 -30.57 -8.18
CA THR A 3 19.09 -31.54 -8.95
C THR A 3 18.09 -30.88 -9.92
N MET A 4 17.66 -29.65 -9.61
CA MET A 4 16.65 -28.92 -10.38
C MET A 4 17.19 -27.58 -10.87
N LYS A 5 16.60 -27.09 -11.97
CA LYS A 5 16.82 -25.73 -12.47
C LYS A 5 15.66 -24.85 -12.05
N GLU A 6 15.96 -23.69 -11.50
CA GLU A 6 14.98 -22.67 -11.15
C GLU A 6 15.22 -21.37 -11.92
N PRO A 7 14.16 -20.62 -12.26
CA PRO A 7 14.30 -19.33 -12.91
C PRO A 7 14.76 -18.27 -11.89
N ALA A 8 15.82 -17.52 -12.23
CA ALA A 8 16.26 -16.40 -11.40
C ALA A 8 15.24 -15.25 -11.32
N VAL A 9 14.43 -15.08 -12.37
CA VAL A 9 13.32 -14.10 -12.44
C VAL A 9 12.15 -14.68 -13.22
N LEU A 10 10.93 -14.30 -12.84
CA LEU A 10 9.72 -14.73 -13.54
C LEU A 10 9.36 -13.79 -14.71
N PRO A 11 8.75 -14.30 -15.80
CA PRO A 11 8.30 -13.51 -16.93
C PRO A 11 6.97 -12.79 -16.63
N THR A 12 6.91 -12.06 -15.52
CA THR A 12 5.70 -11.35 -15.09
C THR A 12 5.17 -10.41 -16.18
N ARG A 13 3.85 -10.31 -16.29
CA ARG A 13 3.14 -9.46 -17.26
C ARG A 13 2.66 -8.14 -16.67
N VAL A 14 2.71 -8.01 -15.35
CA VAL A 14 2.27 -6.84 -14.59
C VAL A 14 3.41 -6.38 -13.67
N PRO A 15 3.49 -5.10 -13.29
CA PRO A 15 4.51 -4.55 -12.39
C PRO A 15 4.31 -5.01 -10.94
N THR A 16 4.53 -6.30 -10.67
CA THR A 16 4.18 -6.97 -9.41
C THR A 16 4.81 -6.32 -8.17
N LEU A 17 6.01 -5.74 -8.31
CA LEU A 17 6.72 -5.07 -7.21
C LEU A 17 5.91 -3.89 -6.63
N LEU A 18 5.36 -3.03 -7.49
CA LEU A 18 4.55 -1.89 -7.06
C LEU A 18 3.10 -2.29 -6.80
N LEU A 19 2.56 -3.22 -7.60
CA LEU A 19 1.20 -3.72 -7.45
C LEU A 19 0.94 -4.28 -6.05
N ASN A 20 1.78 -5.23 -5.61
CA ASN A 20 1.61 -5.89 -4.33
C ASN A 20 2.38 -5.20 -3.19
N GLY A 21 3.35 -4.36 -3.52
CA GLY A 21 4.33 -3.87 -2.57
C GLY A 21 5.36 -4.94 -2.16
N SER A 22 6.22 -4.57 -1.22
CA SER A 22 7.25 -5.43 -0.65
C SER A 22 7.68 -4.88 0.70
N GLU A 23 7.90 -5.75 1.67
CA GLU A 23 8.43 -5.37 2.98
C GLU A 23 9.50 -6.38 3.38
N GLY A 24 10.63 -5.87 3.86
CA GLY A 24 11.73 -6.73 4.25
C GLY A 24 12.83 -5.97 4.98
N ILE A 25 13.49 -6.67 5.89
CA ILE A 25 14.64 -6.17 6.66
C ILE A 25 15.82 -7.08 6.33
N ALA A 26 16.92 -6.46 5.88
CA ALA A 26 18.19 -7.11 5.62
C ALA A 26 19.28 -6.52 6.54
N VAL A 27 20.51 -7.03 6.44
CA VAL A 27 21.62 -6.52 7.24
C VAL A 27 21.94 -5.08 6.83
N GLY A 28 21.62 -4.12 7.71
CA GLY A 28 21.87 -2.69 7.50
C GLY A 28 20.91 -1.97 6.54
N MET A 29 19.87 -2.65 6.04
CA MET A 29 18.94 -2.11 5.04
C MET A 29 17.50 -2.54 5.31
N ALA A 30 16.54 -1.73 4.90
CA ALA A 30 15.12 -2.08 4.93
C ALA A 30 14.44 -1.63 3.64
N THR A 31 13.48 -2.42 3.18
CA THR A 31 12.57 -2.08 2.08
C THR A 31 11.15 -2.06 2.59
N LYS A 32 10.38 -1.07 2.14
CA LYS A 32 8.98 -0.90 2.50
C LYS A 32 8.27 -0.16 1.38
N ILE A 33 7.84 -0.94 0.39
CA ILE A 33 7.15 -0.52 -0.82
C ILE A 33 5.66 -0.76 -0.60
N PRO A 34 4.81 0.27 -0.66
CA PRO A 34 3.38 0.09 -0.51
C PRO A 34 2.75 -0.49 -1.79
N PRO A 35 1.57 -1.14 -1.70
CA PRO A 35 0.79 -1.58 -2.84
C PRO A 35 0.20 -0.38 -3.62
N HIS A 36 -0.13 -0.60 -4.89
CA HIS A 36 -0.69 0.41 -5.80
C HIS A 36 -1.77 -0.20 -6.68
N ASN A 37 -2.63 0.66 -7.21
CA ASN A 37 -3.69 0.26 -8.11
C ASN A 37 -3.13 -0.23 -9.46
N LEU A 38 -3.61 -1.37 -9.94
CA LEU A 38 -3.13 -1.93 -11.21
C LEU A 38 -3.41 -1.02 -12.41
N ALA A 39 -4.60 -0.39 -12.46
CA ALA A 39 -4.97 0.45 -13.59
C ALA A 39 -4.05 1.67 -13.67
N GLU A 40 -3.85 2.37 -12.54
CA GLU A 40 -2.93 3.52 -12.45
C GLU A 40 -1.51 3.16 -12.88
N LEU A 41 -1.00 2.00 -12.42
CA LEU A 41 0.32 1.52 -12.83
C LEU A 41 0.39 1.24 -14.34
N LEU A 42 -0.65 0.65 -14.93
CA LEU A 42 -0.69 0.38 -16.37
C LEU A 42 -0.75 1.66 -17.18
N ASP A 43 -1.54 2.65 -16.76
CA ASP A 43 -1.63 3.95 -17.43
C ASP A 43 -0.28 4.68 -17.41
N ALA A 44 0.41 4.67 -16.26
CA ALA A 44 1.76 5.24 -16.16
C ALA A 44 2.79 4.50 -17.04
N ILE A 45 2.68 3.18 -17.14
CA ILE A 45 3.54 2.36 -18.01
C ILE A 45 3.28 2.67 -19.49
N LEU A 46 2.02 2.80 -19.90
CA LEU A 46 1.67 3.18 -21.27
C LEU A 46 2.22 4.56 -21.59
N HIS A 47 2.08 5.52 -20.67
CA HIS A 47 2.67 6.84 -20.83
C HIS A 47 4.20 6.81 -20.99
N LEU A 48 4.91 5.99 -20.19
CA LEU A 48 6.37 5.81 -20.30
C LEU A 48 6.82 5.16 -21.61
N ILE A 49 5.98 4.32 -22.23
CA ILE A 49 6.29 3.74 -23.54
C ILE A 49 6.35 4.84 -24.60
N ASP A 50 5.40 5.77 -24.55
CA ASP A 50 5.32 6.88 -25.50
C ASP A 50 6.30 8.01 -25.16
N ASN A 51 6.58 8.22 -23.87
CA ASN A 51 7.46 9.26 -23.34
C ASN A 51 8.53 8.66 -22.40
N PRO A 52 9.63 8.08 -22.93
CA PRO A 52 10.62 7.37 -22.12
C PRO A 52 11.39 8.22 -21.10
N SER A 53 11.38 9.54 -21.26
CA SER A 53 12.03 10.50 -20.38
C SER A 53 11.09 11.13 -19.34
N ALA A 54 9.85 10.63 -19.22
CA ALA A 54 8.88 11.18 -18.28
C ALA A 54 9.41 11.15 -16.84
N ASP A 55 9.25 12.27 -16.13
CA ASP A 55 9.73 12.42 -14.77
C ASP A 55 8.71 11.91 -13.74
N ALA A 56 9.07 11.92 -12.46
CA ALA A 56 8.16 11.44 -11.42
C ALA A 56 6.89 12.29 -11.29
N ASN A 57 6.93 13.58 -11.65
CA ASN A 57 5.77 14.47 -11.55
C ASN A 57 4.74 14.17 -12.64
N GLU A 58 5.19 13.97 -13.88
CA GLU A 58 4.34 13.55 -14.98
C GLU A 58 3.69 12.19 -14.69
N LEU A 59 4.43 11.25 -14.11
CA LEU A 59 3.88 9.94 -13.76
C LEU A 59 2.88 9.98 -12.59
N MET A 60 2.94 11.02 -11.74
CA MET A 60 1.99 11.20 -10.64
C MET A 60 0.59 11.65 -11.09
N ASP A 61 0.44 12.10 -12.34
CA ASP A 61 -0.88 12.33 -12.94
C ASP A 61 -1.63 11.01 -13.18
N PHE A 62 -0.89 9.90 -13.30
CA PHE A 62 -1.42 8.56 -13.47
C PHE A 62 -1.39 7.75 -12.16
N VAL A 63 -0.26 7.76 -11.44
CA VAL A 63 -0.10 7.09 -10.14
C VAL A 63 -0.26 8.11 -9.02
N GLN A 64 -1.49 8.25 -8.53
CA GLN A 64 -1.81 9.33 -7.58
C GLN A 64 -1.22 9.08 -6.19
N GLY A 65 -1.02 7.80 -5.86
CA GLY A 65 -0.46 7.36 -4.60
C GLY A 65 -0.59 5.85 -4.40
N PRO A 66 -0.25 5.37 -3.20
CA PRO A 66 -0.51 3.99 -2.79
C PRO A 66 -2.00 3.65 -2.72
N ASP A 67 -2.33 2.40 -3.03
CA ASP A 67 -3.67 1.83 -2.91
C ASP A 67 -3.63 0.64 -1.94
N PHE A 68 -3.98 0.90 -0.68
CA PHE A 68 -3.90 -0.12 0.37
C PHE A 68 -5.12 -1.04 0.31
N PRO A 69 -4.95 -2.38 0.39
CA PRO A 69 -6.05 -3.32 0.27
C PRO A 69 -7.06 -3.23 1.43
N THR A 70 -6.67 -2.63 2.56
CA THR A 70 -7.55 -2.36 3.72
C THR A 70 -8.29 -1.03 3.61
N GLY A 71 -8.04 -0.25 2.56
CA GLY A 71 -8.52 1.12 2.42
C GLY A 71 -7.85 2.07 3.41
N GLY A 72 -8.67 2.95 3.98
CA GLY A 72 -8.24 4.04 4.85
C GLY A 72 -7.98 5.32 4.06
N THR A 73 -7.74 6.41 4.80
CA THR A 73 -7.51 7.73 4.23
C THR A 73 -6.03 8.10 4.34
N ILE A 74 -5.37 8.31 3.21
CA ILE A 74 -4.02 8.88 3.22
C ILE A 74 -4.11 10.38 3.51
N PHE A 75 -3.43 10.83 4.56
CA PHE A 75 -3.42 12.22 4.98
C PHE A 75 -2.11 12.91 4.56
N GLY A 76 -2.22 13.80 3.56
CA GLY A 76 -1.13 14.60 3.03
C GLY A 76 -0.39 13.93 1.87
N ARG A 77 -0.12 14.71 0.80
CA ARG A 77 0.53 14.23 -0.43
C ARG A 77 2.05 14.39 -0.46
N ARG A 78 2.61 15.26 0.39
CA ARG A 78 4.05 15.61 0.34
C ARG A 78 4.95 14.38 0.46
N GLY A 79 4.61 13.45 1.36
CA GLY A 79 5.38 12.22 1.54
C GLY A 79 5.34 11.25 0.36
N ILE A 80 4.25 11.26 -0.42
CA ILE A 80 4.14 10.49 -1.66
C ILE A 80 5.06 11.11 -2.71
N ILE A 81 4.99 12.43 -2.88
CA ILE A 81 5.83 13.18 -3.82
C ILE A 81 7.31 12.94 -3.52
N ASP A 82 7.72 13.05 -2.26
CA ASP A 82 9.10 12.80 -1.85
C ASP A 82 9.51 11.35 -2.14
N ALA A 83 8.63 10.38 -1.84
CA ALA A 83 8.89 8.96 -2.10
C ALA A 83 9.07 8.65 -3.58
N TYR A 84 8.23 9.21 -4.45
CA TYR A 84 8.31 8.94 -5.88
C TYR A 84 9.45 9.68 -6.57
N ASN A 85 9.91 10.81 -6.05
CA ASN A 85 11.07 11.52 -6.58
C ASN A 85 12.41 10.97 -6.06
N THR A 86 12.47 10.48 -4.81
CA THR A 86 13.74 10.15 -4.14
C THR A 86 13.86 8.69 -3.70
N GLY A 87 12.77 7.93 -3.77
CA GLY A 87 12.66 6.58 -3.22
C GLY A 87 12.42 6.52 -1.71
N ARG A 88 12.32 7.66 -1.01
CA ARG A 88 12.05 7.72 0.43
C ARG A 88 10.95 8.74 0.76
N GLY A 89 10.01 8.34 1.60
CA GLY A 89 8.96 9.25 2.08
C GLY A 89 8.20 8.68 3.26
N ARG A 90 7.26 9.45 3.79
CA ARG A 90 6.40 9.01 4.90
C ARG A 90 4.98 9.49 4.65
N VAL A 91 4.03 8.57 4.74
CA VAL A 91 2.61 8.90 4.59
C VAL A 91 1.85 8.52 5.85
N LYS A 92 0.88 9.35 6.23
CA LYS A 92 -0.02 9.03 7.33
C LYS A 92 -1.26 8.36 6.76
N ILE A 93 -1.71 7.28 7.39
CA ILE A 93 -2.91 6.54 7.02
C ILE A 93 -3.86 6.58 8.21
N ARG A 94 -5.09 7.05 7.98
CA ARG A 94 -6.14 7.15 8.99
C ARG A 94 -7.25 6.15 8.72
N ALA A 95 -7.83 5.63 9.79
CA ALA A 95 -9.08 4.88 9.73
C ALA A 95 -10.19 5.75 9.14
N LYS A 96 -10.94 5.17 8.20
CA LYS A 96 -12.16 5.80 7.67
C LYS A 96 -13.27 5.58 8.69
N HIS A 97 -14.00 6.65 8.96
CA HIS A 97 -15.02 6.65 9.98
C HIS A 97 -16.16 7.58 9.58
N HIS A 98 -17.29 7.37 10.22
CA HIS A 98 -18.40 8.31 10.23
C HIS A 98 -19.01 8.38 11.63
N ILE A 99 -19.81 9.42 11.87
CA ILE A 99 -20.47 9.63 13.15
C ILE A 99 -21.97 9.38 12.96
N GLU A 100 -22.52 8.51 13.80
CA GLU A 100 -23.95 8.25 13.88
C GLU A 100 -24.52 8.84 15.17
N THR A 101 -25.82 9.15 15.18
CA THR A 101 -26.53 9.58 16.40
C THR A 101 -27.62 8.59 16.75
N ARG A 102 -27.56 8.01 17.95
CA ARG A 102 -28.58 7.07 18.46
C ARG A 102 -29.05 7.50 19.84
N ALA A 103 -30.36 7.69 20.01
CA ALA A 103 -30.98 8.04 21.29
C ALA A 103 -30.31 9.23 22.02
N LYS A 104 -29.95 10.29 21.26
CA LYS A 104 -29.21 11.49 21.71
C LYS A 104 -27.77 11.23 22.20
N LYS A 105 -27.16 10.12 21.80
CA LYS A 105 -25.72 9.87 21.96
C LYS A 105 -25.05 9.83 20.59
N GLU A 106 -23.85 10.37 20.52
CA GLU A 106 -22.97 10.20 19.36
C GLU A 106 -22.27 8.83 19.42
N ILE A 107 -22.07 8.24 18.26
CA ILE A 107 -21.39 6.96 18.07
C ILE A 107 -20.37 7.16 16.96
N ILE A 108 -19.12 6.80 17.22
CA ILE A 108 -18.09 6.76 16.19
C ILE A 108 -18.10 5.36 15.59
N VAL A 109 -18.29 5.29 14.27
CA VAL A 109 -18.25 4.03 13.51
C VAL A 109 -17.02 4.05 12.62
N ILE A 110 -16.21 3.01 12.70
CA ILE A 110 -15.02 2.84 11.88
C ILE A 110 -15.33 1.80 10.80
N ASP A 111 -15.20 2.23 9.56
CA ASP A 111 -15.55 1.47 8.35
C ASP A 111 -14.32 0.78 7.73
N GLU A 112 -13.16 1.42 7.83
CA GLU A 112 -11.90 0.93 7.25
C GLU A 112 -10.73 1.20 8.20
N LEU A 113 -9.80 0.25 8.29
CA LEU A 113 -8.62 0.35 9.16
C LEU A 113 -7.35 0.60 8.34
N PRO A 114 -6.34 1.30 8.92
CA PRO A 114 -5.06 1.45 8.26
C PRO A 114 -4.39 0.11 7.95
N TYR A 115 -3.50 0.12 6.95
CA TYR A 115 -2.80 -1.08 6.50
C TYR A 115 -2.02 -1.75 7.62
N GLN A 116 -2.10 -3.09 7.68
CA GLN A 116 -1.46 -3.95 8.69
C GLN A 116 -1.94 -3.75 10.15
N VAL A 117 -3.06 -3.04 10.37
CA VAL A 117 -3.64 -2.90 11.70
C VAL A 117 -4.56 -4.08 12.02
N ASN A 118 -4.32 -4.72 13.18
CA ASN A 118 -5.16 -5.81 13.65
C ASN A 118 -6.38 -5.27 14.41
N LYS A 119 -7.59 -5.59 13.92
CA LYS A 119 -8.86 -5.13 14.51
C LYS A 119 -9.04 -5.53 15.97
N ALA A 120 -8.79 -6.80 16.33
CA ALA A 120 -9.00 -7.29 17.70
C ALA A 120 -8.08 -6.59 18.70
N ARG A 121 -6.79 -6.44 18.34
CA ARG A 121 -5.83 -5.69 19.17
C ARG A 121 -6.19 -4.21 19.31
N LEU A 122 -6.73 -3.60 18.25
CA LEU A 122 -7.20 -2.22 18.32
C LEU A 122 -8.37 -2.09 19.32
N ILE A 123 -9.32 -3.02 19.30
CA ILE A 123 -10.46 -3.04 20.24
C ILE A 123 -9.97 -3.16 21.68
N GLU A 124 -9.09 -4.13 21.95
CA GLU A 124 -8.49 -4.35 23.28
C GLU A 124 -7.80 -3.07 23.78
N GLN A 125 -6.99 -2.44 22.93
CA GLN A 125 -6.27 -1.21 23.26
C GLN A 125 -7.24 -0.05 23.56
N ILE A 126 -8.30 0.14 22.77
CA ILE A 126 -9.29 1.19 23.02
C ILE A 126 -10.02 0.94 24.35
N ALA A 127 -10.40 -0.31 24.63
CA ALA A 127 -11.06 -0.68 25.87
C ALA A 127 -10.18 -0.42 27.10
N GLU A 128 -8.87 -0.72 27.00
CA GLU A 128 -7.89 -0.43 28.05
C GLU A 128 -7.73 1.08 28.27
N LEU A 129 -7.56 1.86 27.19
CA LEU A 129 -7.46 3.33 27.27
C LEU A 129 -8.70 3.98 27.90
N ALA A 130 -9.89 3.44 27.64
CA ALA A 130 -11.14 3.89 28.24
C ALA A 130 -11.23 3.51 29.73
N LYS A 131 -10.83 2.28 30.09
CA LYS A 131 -10.84 1.77 31.47
C LYS A 131 -9.88 2.55 32.36
N ASP A 132 -8.68 2.83 31.86
CA ASP A 132 -7.64 3.57 32.58
C ASP A 132 -7.87 5.09 32.59
N LYS A 133 -8.99 5.55 32.01
CA LYS A 133 -9.36 6.97 31.87
C LYS A 133 -8.31 7.80 31.14
N GLN A 134 -7.47 7.19 30.31
CA GLN A 134 -6.56 7.91 29.43
C GLN A 134 -7.33 8.60 28.30
N ILE A 135 -8.43 7.99 27.85
CA ILE A 135 -9.40 8.59 26.95
C ILE A 135 -10.76 8.60 27.64
N GLU A 136 -11.19 9.78 28.06
CA GLU A 136 -12.53 9.97 28.61
C GLU A 136 -13.59 10.06 27.49
N GLY A 137 -14.85 9.81 27.86
CA GLY A 137 -15.98 9.95 26.94
C GLY A 137 -16.36 8.68 26.18
N ILE A 138 -15.55 7.63 26.21
CA ILE A 138 -15.92 6.31 25.68
C ILE A 138 -16.79 5.58 26.71
N SER A 139 -17.94 5.07 26.26
CA SER A 139 -18.85 4.25 27.05
C SER A 139 -18.58 2.76 26.83
N GLU A 140 -18.52 2.33 25.57
CA GLU A 140 -18.32 0.93 25.18
C GLU A 140 -17.71 0.86 23.77
N VAL A 141 -17.00 -0.23 23.49
CA VAL A 141 -16.49 -0.57 22.16
C VAL A 141 -17.04 -1.93 21.76
N ARG A 142 -17.63 -2.05 20.57
CA ARG A 142 -18.24 -3.28 20.05
C ARG A 142 -17.81 -3.54 18.62
N ASP A 143 -17.53 -4.80 18.31
CA ASP A 143 -17.31 -5.24 16.92
C ASP A 143 -18.62 -5.73 16.32
N GLU A 144 -19.16 -4.96 15.38
CA GLU A 144 -20.37 -5.29 14.62
C GLU A 144 -20.03 -5.65 13.16
N SER A 145 -18.77 -6.02 12.88
CA SER A 145 -18.34 -6.40 11.54
C SER A 145 -18.99 -7.72 11.10
N ASP A 146 -19.30 -7.81 9.81
CA ASP A 146 -19.90 -8.99 9.19
C ASP A 146 -19.09 -9.43 7.95
N ARG A 147 -19.74 -10.13 7.02
CA ARG A 147 -19.10 -10.55 5.76
C ARG A 147 -19.01 -9.42 4.73
N GLU A 148 -19.82 -8.37 4.87
CA GLU A 148 -19.91 -7.25 3.94
C GLU A 148 -18.90 -6.15 4.26
N GLY A 149 -18.49 -6.02 5.53
CA GLY A 149 -17.46 -5.04 5.88
C GLY A 149 -17.06 -5.00 7.35
N ILE A 150 -16.11 -4.12 7.63
CA ILE A 150 -15.72 -3.79 9.01
C ILE A 150 -16.71 -2.76 9.54
N ARG A 151 -17.20 -3.00 10.76
CA ARG A 151 -18.01 -2.03 11.50
C ARG A 151 -17.62 -2.07 12.97
N LEU A 152 -16.62 -1.27 13.32
CA LEU A 152 -16.18 -1.12 14.72
C LEU A 152 -16.89 0.08 15.35
N VAL A 153 -17.63 -0.16 16.43
CA VAL A 153 -18.53 0.79 17.05
C VAL A 153 -17.95 1.27 18.37
N ILE A 154 -17.80 2.58 18.51
CA ILE A 154 -17.36 3.22 19.75
C ILE A 154 -18.51 4.10 20.23
N GLU A 155 -19.24 3.62 21.23
CA GLU A 155 -20.35 4.36 21.83
C GLU A 155 -19.80 5.38 22.83
N LEU A 156 -20.27 6.62 22.73
CA LEU A 156 -19.82 7.71 23.59
C LEU A 156 -20.79 7.95 24.77
N LYS A 157 -20.25 8.57 25.83
CA LYS A 157 -21.05 9.10 26.93
C LYS A 157 -21.85 10.32 26.45
N LYS A 158 -22.98 10.63 27.11
CA LYS A 158 -23.91 11.70 26.69
C LYS A 158 -23.25 13.08 26.52
N ASP A 159 -22.24 13.38 27.33
CA ASP A 159 -21.59 14.69 27.37
C ASP A 159 -20.24 14.70 26.62
N ALA A 160 -19.89 13.60 25.94
CA ALA A 160 -18.64 13.49 25.20
C ALA A 160 -18.81 13.97 23.75
N MET A 161 -17.88 14.78 23.28
CA MET A 161 -17.82 15.23 21.89
C MET A 161 -17.04 14.22 21.05
N ALA A 162 -17.64 13.68 19.99
CA ALA A 162 -17.00 12.68 19.13
C ALA A 162 -15.66 13.15 18.56
N GLU A 163 -15.55 14.41 18.13
CA GLU A 163 -14.31 14.95 17.55
C GLU A 163 -13.13 14.94 18.54
N ILE A 164 -13.37 15.20 19.83
CA ILE A 164 -12.33 15.19 20.86
C ILE A 164 -11.85 13.76 21.09
N VAL A 165 -12.80 12.82 21.25
CA VAL A 165 -12.49 11.40 21.46
C VAL A 165 -11.73 10.85 20.26
N LEU A 166 -12.18 11.14 19.04
CA LEU A 166 -11.54 10.71 17.80
C LEU A 166 -10.10 11.23 17.68
N ASN A 167 -9.86 12.51 17.99
CA ASN A 167 -8.51 13.08 17.98
C ASN A 167 -7.58 12.42 19.01
N ASN A 168 -8.09 12.05 20.18
CA ASN A 168 -7.33 11.30 21.18
C ASN A 168 -7.06 9.87 20.70
N LEU A 169 -8.05 9.21 20.09
CA LEU A 169 -7.88 7.88 19.50
C LEU A 169 -6.80 7.87 18.41
N TYR A 170 -6.77 8.86 17.51
CA TYR A 170 -5.71 8.95 16.50
C TYR A 170 -4.30 9.10 17.09
N LYS A 171 -4.16 9.74 18.25
CA LYS A 171 -2.85 9.92 18.89
C LYS A 171 -2.39 8.70 19.67
N SER A 172 -3.34 7.98 20.28
CA SER A 172 -3.05 6.93 21.27
C SER A 172 -3.27 5.51 20.75
N THR A 173 -3.77 5.34 19.52
CA THR A 173 -4.10 4.03 18.94
C THR A 173 -3.64 3.96 17.48
N PRO A 174 -3.53 2.75 16.89
CA PRO A 174 -3.22 2.58 15.48
C PRO A 174 -4.39 2.94 14.55
N MET A 175 -5.38 3.74 14.98
CA MET A 175 -6.35 4.37 14.07
C MET A 175 -5.69 5.41 13.15
N GLU A 176 -4.56 5.99 13.54
CA GLU A 176 -3.66 6.72 12.64
C GLU A 176 -2.28 6.06 12.70
N THR A 177 -1.75 5.64 11.55
CA THR A 177 -0.40 5.07 11.46
C THR A 177 0.45 5.84 10.45
N THR A 178 1.77 5.77 10.62
CA THR A 178 2.71 6.31 9.63
C THR A 178 3.36 5.15 8.87
N PHE A 179 3.22 5.17 7.55
CA PHE A 179 3.90 4.25 6.66
C PHE A 179 5.16 4.92 6.10
N GLY A 180 6.33 4.40 6.46
CA GLY A 180 7.62 4.84 5.93
C GLY A 180 7.91 4.15 4.60
N ILE A 181 7.81 4.88 3.51
CA ILE A 181 8.08 4.38 2.15
C ILE A 181 9.59 4.35 1.94
N ILE A 182 10.12 3.19 1.57
CA ILE A 182 11.50 3.00 1.11
C ILE A 182 11.45 2.10 -0.12
N LEU A 183 11.63 2.71 -1.29
CA LEU A 183 11.64 2.06 -2.60
C LEU A 183 12.99 1.38 -2.87
N LEU A 184 13.38 0.47 -1.98
CA LEU A 184 14.62 -0.29 -2.09
C LEU A 184 14.35 -1.66 -2.73
N ALA A 185 15.07 -1.98 -3.79
CA ALA A 185 15.01 -3.28 -4.44
C ALA A 185 16.40 -3.72 -4.90
N VAL A 186 16.53 -4.98 -5.32
CA VAL A 186 17.77 -5.51 -5.88
C VAL A 186 17.74 -5.38 -7.40
N HIS A 187 18.74 -4.72 -7.96
CA HIS A 187 18.96 -4.65 -9.40
C HIS A 187 20.41 -5.02 -9.71
N ASN A 188 20.62 -5.97 -10.64
CA ASN A 188 21.94 -6.49 -10.98
C ASN A 188 22.74 -6.97 -9.75
N LYS A 189 22.08 -7.68 -8.82
CA LYS A 189 22.64 -8.22 -7.57
C LYS A 189 23.06 -7.16 -6.54
N GLU A 190 22.72 -5.89 -6.75
CA GLU A 190 23.01 -4.82 -5.81
C GLU A 190 21.71 -4.21 -5.26
N PRO A 191 21.59 -3.97 -3.95
CA PRO A 191 20.48 -3.22 -3.38
C PRO A 191 20.62 -1.75 -3.74
N LYS A 192 19.57 -1.16 -4.31
CA LYS A 192 19.51 0.27 -4.66
C LYS A 192 18.16 0.85 -4.27
N ILE A 193 18.18 2.15 -3.98
CA ILE A 193 16.97 2.95 -3.79
C ILE A 193 16.61 3.51 -5.16
N PHE A 194 15.34 3.39 -5.52
CA PHE A 194 14.82 3.84 -6.79
C PHE A 194 13.75 4.90 -6.61
N ASN A 195 13.66 5.82 -7.57
CA ASN A 195 12.49 6.65 -7.74
C ASN A 195 11.41 5.91 -8.58
N LEU A 196 10.21 6.49 -8.71
CA LEU A 196 9.10 5.86 -9.44
C LEU A 196 9.44 5.60 -10.94
N PRO A 197 9.94 6.59 -11.72
CA PRO A 197 10.33 6.37 -13.11
C PRO A 197 11.34 5.23 -13.28
N GLU A 198 12.36 5.13 -12.41
CA GLU A 198 13.39 4.11 -12.49
C GLU A 198 12.81 2.70 -12.33
N ILE A 199 11.92 2.48 -11.35
CA ILE A 199 11.28 1.16 -11.14
C ILE A 199 10.47 0.75 -12.38
N LEU A 200 9.67 1.68 -12.92
CA LEU A 200 8.83 1.40 -14.08
C LEU A 200 9.66 1.15 -15.34
N ASN A 201 10.75 1.89 -15.54
CA ASN A 201 11.69 1.66 -16.64
C ASN A 201 12.43 0.31 -16.53
N ILE A 202 12.79 -0.13 -15.32
CA ILE A 202 13.36 -1.46 -15.09
C ILE A 202 12.33 -2.55 -15.46
N PHE A 203 11.06 -2.37 -15.07
CA PHE A 203 9.99 -3.28 -15.45
C PHE A 203 9.81 -3.35 -16.98
N LEU A 204 9.76 -2.21 -17.67
CA LEU A 204 9.67 -2.14 -19.13
C LEU A 204 10.83 -2.84 -19.82
N SER A 205 12.06 -2.62 -19.34
CA SER A 205 13.27 -3.27 -19.87
C SER A 205 13.22 -4.79 -19.72
N HIS A 206 12.74 -5.28 -18.57
CA HIS A 206 12.49 -6.71 -18.35
C HIS A 206 11.44 -7.25 -19.31
N ARG A 207 10.30 -6.58 -19.46
CA ARG A 207 9.22 -6.97 -20.39
C ARG A 207 9.71 -7.04 -21.83
N LYS A 208 10.49 -6.06 -22.29
CA LYS A 208 11.10 -6.05 -23.62
C LYS A 208 11.99 -7.29 -23.83
N THR A 209 12.85 -7.59 -22.87
CA THR A 209 13.74 -8.77 -22.92
C THR A 209 12.95 -10.09 -22.99
N VAL A 210 11.91 -10.23 -22.17
CA VAL A 210 11.05 -11.41 -22.15
C VAL A 210 10.33 -11.59 -23.49
N ILE A 211 9.77 -10.52 -24.06
CA ILE A 211 9.07 -10.56 -25.34
C ILE A 211 10.04 -10.97 -26.46
N ILE A 212 11.22 -10.35 -26.55
CA ILE A 212 12.23 -10.68 -27.57
C ILE A 212 12.62 -12.16 -27.48
N ARG A 213 12.95 -12.67 -26.29
CA ARG A 213 13.33 -14.08 -26.10
C ARG A 213 12.21 -15.04 -26.51
N ARG A 214 10.96 -14.73 -26.15
CA ARG A 214 9.80 -15.52 -26.55
C ARG A 214 9.62 -15.53 -28.06
N THR A 215 9.73 -14.37 -28.71
CA THR A 215 9.61 -14.25 -30.17
C THR A 215 10.71 -15.01 -30.91
N ILE A 216 11.95 -14.98 -30.43
CA ILE A 216 13.05 -15.77 -30.99
C ILE A 216 12.77 -17.27 -30.87
N PHE A 217 12.32 -17.72 -29.70
CA PHE A 217 11.95 -19.11 -29.48
C PHE A 217 10.83 -19.59 -30.43
N ASP A 218 9.77 -18.78 -30.58
CA ASP A 218 8.66 -19.09 -31.48
C ASP A 218 9.12 -19.13 -32.95
N LEU A 219 10.03 -18.22 -33.35
CA LEU A 219 10.63 -18.19 -34.68
C LEU A 219 11.47 -19.44 -34.97
N GLU A 220 12.31 -19.87 -34.04
CA GLU A 220 13.13 -21.08 -34.18
C GLU A 220 12.26 -22.32 -34.33
N LYS A 221 11.22 -22.43 -33.50
CA LYS A 221 10.25 -23.53 -33.58
C LYS A 221 9.50 -23.55 -34.91
N ALA A 222 9.11 -22.38 -35.42
CA ALA A 222 8.43 -22.27 -36.71
C ALA A 222 9.35 -22.64 -37.89
N LYS A 223 10.61 -22.19 -37.87
CA LYS A 223 11.62 -22.56 -38.88
C LYS A 223 11.91 -24.05 -38.89
N ALA A 224 12.06 -24.67 -37.72
CA ALA A 224 12.28 -26.12 -37.60
C ALA A 224 11.10 -26.91 -38.19
N ARG A 225 9.86 -26.45 -37.95
CA ARG A 225 8.66 -27.08 -38.52
C ARG A 225 8.54 -26.92 -40.03
N ALA A 226 8.96 -25.77 -40.58
CA ALA A 226 8.91 -25.52 -42.02
C ALA A 226 10.01 -26.25 -42.81
N HIS A 227 11.06 -26.71 -42.12
CA HIS A 227 12.16 -27.47 -42.73
C HIS A 227 11.88 -28.98 -42.81
N ILE A 228 10.81 -29.45 -42.14
CA ILE A 228 10.26 -30.81 -42.23
C ILE A 228 9.21 -30.82 -43.34
#